data_AF-A0A364L554-F1
#
_entry.id   AF-A0A364L554-F1
#
_cell.length_a   1.000
_cell.length_b   1.000
_cell.length_c   1.000
_cell.angle_alpha   90.00
_cell.angle_beta   90.00
_cell.angle_gamma   90.00
#
_symmetry.space_group_name_H-M   'P 1'
#
loop_
_entity.id
_entity.type
_entity.pdbx_description
1 polymer ?
#
loop_
_entity_poly.entity_id
_entity_poly.type
_entity_poly.pdbx_seq_one_letter_code
_entity_poly.pdbx_strand_id
1 'polypeptide(L)'
;MREYSRLIHFESAGETFFADFPAAETALSIGISVRAHKIFEEWIKNENPLEVVVEKLLPPLPRSDLPIYCVGLNYRSHAKEAKLNVPMNPPVWSKPCASLASPEEEISMSRYCASNFPDWEGELVFVTSRECRDVTPDEAESCILGYTIGNDLSCRIFQMAEQNAGQFFYAKAFDKFAPIGPVLVSPDVFRVDENTKLTTRVNGQIMQDTQIARDRIFSPAQVLSFMSQSTTIPAYTAVMTGTPAGVGAFMKPKRFLRHNEVVEVQISGIGILRNKIVFPEEIRLADKPPEIKLDIIPSSYWDVMVSPELVEMTSTL
;
A
#
# COMPACT_ATOMS: atom_id res chain seq x y z
N MET A 1 5.44 -23.28 -9.30
CA MET A 1 5.65 -22.66 -7.97
C MET A 1 5.08 -23.61 -6.93
N ARG A 2 5.60 -23.62 -5.71
CA ARG A 2 5.01 -24.40 -4.60
C ARG A 2 3.59 -23.91 -4.32
N GLU A 3 2.65 -24.82 -4.10
CA GLU A 3 1.31 -24.49 -3.60
C GLU A 3 1.42 -24.00 -2.16
N TYR A 4 0.75 -22.90 -1.85
CA TYR A 4 0.74 -22.31 -0.51
C TYR A 4 -0.59 -21.59 -0.26
N SER A 5 -0.93 -21.40 1.01
CA SER A 5 -2.15 -20.68 1.40
C SER A 5 -1.86 -19.22 1.74
N ARG A 6 -1.02 -18.99 2.76
CA ARG A 6 -0.70 -17.66 3.30
C ARG A 6 0.77 -17.64 3.65
N LEU A 7 1.60 -17.14 2.73
CA LEU A 7 3.01 -16.95 2.98
C LEU A 7 3.19 -15.87 4.06
N ILE A 8 3.96 -16.22 5.09
CA ILE A 8 4.45 -15.30 6.11
C ILE A 8 5.97 -15.17 5.99
N HIS A 9 6.46 -13.96 6.23
CA HIS A 9 7.88 -13.67 6.41
C HIS A 9 8.03 -13.08 7.80
N PHE A 10 8.98 -13.58 8.58
CA PHE A 10 9.08 -13.22 9.98
C PHE A 10 10.51 -13.33 10.50
N GLU A 11 10.77 -12.68 11.63
CA GLU A 11 12.01 -12.77 12.40
C GLU A 11 11.84 -13.75 13.57
N SER A 12 12.91 -14.49 13.87
CA SER A 12 13.05 -15.32 15.06
C SER A 12 14.52 -15.37 15.46
N ALA A 13 14.83 -15.04 16.72
CA ALA A 13 16.20 -15.03 17.26
C ALA A 13 17.21 -14.21 16.41
N GLY A 14 16.74 -13.12 15.78
CA GLY A 14 17.55 -12.25 14.92
C GLY A 14 17.81 -12.77 13.50
N GLU A 15 17.21 -13.90 13.11
CA GLU A 15 17.23 -14.42 11.73
C GLU A 15 15.84 -14.30 11.09
N THR A 16 15.78 -14.30 9.76
CA THR A 16 14.53 -14.19 9.00
C THR A 16 14.12 -15.52 8.38
N PHE A 17 12.82 -15.78 8.32
CA PHE A 17 12.26 -17.04 7.84
C PHE A 17 10.96 -16.85 7.05
N PHE A 18 10.71 -17.78 6.13
CA PHE A 18 9.48 -17.92 5.37
C PHE A 18 8.74 -19.19 5.81
N ALA A 19 7.42 -19.10 5.96
CA ALA A 19 6.55 -20.25 6.22
C ALA A 19 5.21 -20.09 5.51
N ASP A 20 4.52 -21.20 5.27
CA ASP A 20 3.11 -21.18 4.87
C ASP A 20 2.25 -21.30 6.12
N PHE A 21 1.35 -20.34 6.33
CA PHE A 21 0.39 -20.33 7.41
C PHE A 21 -0.95 -20.88 6.92
N PRO A 22 -1.47 -21.99 7.48
CA PRO A 22 -2.64 -22.66 6.93
C PRO A 22 -3.88 -21.76 6.88
N ALA A 23 -4.65 -21.82 5.78
CA ALA A 23 -5.87 -21.04 5.62
C ALA A 23 -6.97 -21.35 6.67
N ALA A 24 -6.93 -22.55 7.27
CA ALA A 24 -7.88 -22.99 8.29
C ALA A 24 -7.69 -22.28 9.65
N GLU A 25 -6.55 -21.64 9.87
CA GLU A 25 -6.28 -20.91 11.11
C GLU A 25 -6.90 -19.50 11.06
N THR A 26 -7.63 -19.15 12.12
CA THR A 26 -8.48 -17.94 12.15
C THR A 26 -7.69 -16.64 12.27
N ALA A 27 -6.48 -16.67 12.82
CA ALA A 27 -5.64 -15.48 12.98
C ALA A 27 -4.17 -15.86 13.13
N LEU A 28 -3.31 -15.20 12.34
CA LEU A 28 -1.87 -15.24 12.55
C LEU A 28 -1.56 -14.59 13.90
N SER A 29 -0.87 -15.32 14.78
CA SER A 29 -0.47 -14.83 16.10
C SER A 29 1.03 -15.03 16.30
N ILE A 30 1.65 -14.10 17.01
CA ILE A 30 3.06 -14.19 17.42
C ILE A 30 3.18 -15.25 18.52
N GLY A 31 4.30 -15.96 18.57
CA GLY A 31 4.61 -16.99 19.56
C GLY A 31 4.22 -18.41 19.15
N ILE A 32 3.67 -18.59 17.95
CA ILE A 32 3.40 -19.92 17.38
C ILE A 32 4.68 -20.53 16.79
N SER A 33 4.84 -21.85 16.92
CA SER A 33 5.88 -22.60 16.20
C SER A 33 5.36 -23.00 14.84
N VAL A 34 6.15 -22.76 13.80
CA VAL A 34 5.84 -23.14 12.41
C VAL A 34 7.04 -23.79 11.75
N ARG A 35 6.75 -24.66 10.78
CA ARG A 35 7.76 -25.20 9.87
C ARG A 35 8.14 -24.13 8.85
N ALA A 36 9.39 -23.66 8.93
CA ALA A 36 9.89 -22.52 8.20
C ALA A 36 11.24 -22.77 7.50
N HIS A 37 11.64 -21.81 6.68
CA HIS A 37 12.81 -21.86 5.80
C HIS A 37 13.54 -20.53 5.83
N LYS A 38 14.87 -20.52 5.85
CA LYS A 38 15.64 -19.26 5.98
C LYS A 38 15.57 -18.39 4.74
N ILE A 39 15.56 -19.02 3.55
CA ILE A 39 15.50 -18.32 2.27
C ILE A 39 14.26 -18.74 1.49
N PHE A 40 13.75 -17.82 0.67
CA PHE A 40 12.52 -18.04 -0.09
C PHE A 40 12.66 -19.18 -1.10
N GLU A 41 13.84 -19.36 -1.71
CA GLU A 41 14.11 -20.44 -2.65
C GLU A 41 14.06 -21.83 -2.00
N GLU A 42 14.56 -21.96 -0.76
CA GLU A 42 14.45 -23.18 0.04
C GLU A 42 12.99 -23.45 0.41
N TRP A 43 12.24 -22.40 0.74
CA TRP A 43 10.79 -22.51 0.98
C TRP A 43 10.06 -23.06 -0.26
N ILE A 44 10.34 -22.52 -1.46
CA ILE A 44 9.75 -23.02 -2.71
C ILE A 44 10.08 -24.51 -2.92
N LYS A 45 11.34 -24.91 -2.68
CA LYS A 45 11.79 -26.29 -2.91
C LYS A 45 11.47 -27.24 -1.75
N ASN A 46 11.02 -26.69 -0.62
CA ASN A 46 10.82 -27.39 0.65
C ASN A 46 12.11 -28.06 1.18
N GLU A 47 13.26 -27.40 1.02
CA GLU A 47 14.58 -27.88 1.44
C GLU A 47 14.95 -27.32 2.82
N ASN A 48 15.66 -28.09 3.65
CA ASN A 48 16.18 -27.63 4.96
C ASN A 48 15.15 -26.97 5.93
N PRO A 49 13.95 -27.55 6.14
CA PRO A 49 12.95 -26.95 7.01
C PRO A 49 13.37 -26.99 8.49
N LEU A 50 12.99 -25.96 9.23
CA LEU A 50 13.21 -25.80 10.66
C LEU A 50 11.88 -25.55 11.37
N GLU A 51 11.76 -25.98 12.63
CA GLU A 51 10.68 -25.54 13.51
C GLU A 51 11.12 -24.25 14.20
N VAL A 52 10.39 -23.16 13.97
CA VAL A 52 10.78 -21.82 14.40
C VAL A 52 9.57 -21.09 14.99
N VAL A 53 9.80 -20.35 16.08
CA VAL A 53 8.77 -19.53 16.70
C VAL A 53 8.67 -18.19 15.98
N VAL A 54 7.48 -17.80 15.57
CA VAL A 54 7.22 -16.47 14.96
C VAL A 54 7.34 -15.41 16.05
N GLU A 55 8.37 -14.55 16.01
CA GLU A 55 8.55 -13.48 17.00
C GLU A 55 8.09 -12.10 16.50
N LYS A 56 8.38 -11.79 15.23
CA LYS A 56 7.99 -10.52 14.60
C LYS A 56 7.67 -10.72 13.14
N LEU A 57 6.53 -10.22 12.68
CA LEU A 57 6.18 -10.26 11.27
C LEU A 57 6.98 -9.22 10.47
N LEU A 58 7.41 -9.63 9.29
CA LEU A 58 8.05 -8.81 8.28
C LEU A 58 7.10 -8.67 7.09
N PRO A 59 7.37 -7.76 6.14
CA PRO A 59 6.64 -7.74 4.88
C PRO A 59 6.73 -9.11 4.20
N PRO A 60 5.60 -9.73 3.80
CA PRO A 60 5.55 -11.07 3.23
C PRO A 60 5.98 -11.07 1.76
N LEU A 61 7.13 -10.45 1.48
CA LEU A 61 7.72 -10.30 0.17
C LEU A 61 8.94 -11.22 0.06
N PRO A 62 9.09 -11.97 -1.04
CA PRO A 62 10.31 -12.74 -1.30
C PRO A 62 11.58 -11.88 -1.34
N ARG A 63 11.44 -10.62 -1.74
CA ARG A 63 12.52 -9.63 -1.85
C ARG A 63 12.07 -8.29 -1.29
N SER A 64 12.95 -7.63 -0.56
CA SER A 64 12.72 -6.31 0.03
C SER A 64 13.59 -5.21 -0.59
N ASP A 65 14.41 -5.52 -1.59
CA ASP A 65 15.35 -4.62 -2.24
C ASP A 65 14.83 -4.03 -3.55
N LEU A 66 13.62 -4.41 -3.97
CA LEU A 66 12.95 -3.89 -5.15
C LEU A 66 12.18 -2.60 -4.84
N PRO A 67 12.02 -1.68 -5.82
CA PRO A 67 11.07 -0.60 -5.70
C PRO A 67 9.64 -1.13 -5.60
N ILE A 68 8.79 -0.38 -4.92
CA ILE A 68 7.35 -0.67 -4.78
C ILE A 68 6.62 0.23 -5.78
N TYR A 69 5.78 -0.33 -6.63
CA TYR A 69 4.98 0.48 -7.55
C TYR A 69 3.64 0.83 -6.92
N CYS A 70 3.06 1.97 -7.30
CA CYS A 70 1.79 2.46 -6.77
C CYS A 70 0.92 2.95 -7.92
N VAL A 71 -0.40 2.81 -7.75
CA VAL A 71 -1.39 3.24 -8.73
C VAL A 71 -2.32 4.29 -8.13
N GLY A 72 -2.47 5.43 -8.81
CA GLY A 72 -3.38 6.50 -8.39
C GLY A 72 -4.77 6.36 -8.98
N LEU A 73 -5.75 7.04 -8.36
CA LEU A 73 -7.10 7.21 -8.90
C LEU A 73 -7.77 5.91 -9.37
N ASN A 74 -7.51 4.80 -8.69
CA ASN A 74 -8.00 3.49 -9.10
C ASN A 74 -9.31 3.06 -8.41
N TYR A 75 -9.96 3.97 -7.68
CA TYR A 75 -11.30 3.79 -7.10
C TYR A 75 -12.22 4.94 -7.52
N ARG A 76 -13.43 4.60 -7.96
CA ARG A 76 -14.43 5.59 -8.42
C ARG A 76 -14.82 6.55 -7.30
N SER A 77 -14.97 6.03 -6.08
CA SER A 77 -15.26 6.82 -4.90
C SER A 77 -14.17 7.87 -4.64
N HIS A 78 -12.89 7.48 -4.73
CA HIS A 78 -11.76 8.38 -4.52
C HIS A 78 -11.67 9.45 -5.60
N ALA A 79 -11.84 9.08 -6.87
CA ALA A 79 -11.92 10.05 -7.96
C ALA A 79 -13.06 11.05 -7.73
N LYS A 80 -14.22 10.59 -7.24
CA LYS A 80 -15.37 11.43 -6.92
C LYS A 80 -15.13 12.39 -5.76
N GLU A 81 -14.51 11.95 -4.65
CA GLU A 81 -14.23 12.84 -3.51
C GLU A 81 -13.17 13.89 -3.85
N ALA A 82 -12.19 13.51 -4.66
CA ALA A 82 -11.16 14.40 -5.18
C ALA A 82 -11.68 15.29 -6.33
N LYS A 83 -12.90 15.01 -6.81
CA LYS A 83 -13.52 15.59 -8.02
C LYS A 83 -12.57 15.55 -9.24
N LEU A 84 -11.79 14.49 -9.37
CA LEU A 84 -10.89 14.24 -10.49
C LEU A 84 -11.55 13.38 -11.55
N ASN A 85 -11.16 13.60 -12.82
CA ASN A 85 -11.52 12.70 -13.90
C ASN A 85 -10.72 11.39 -13.77
N VAL A 86 -11.40 10.27 -13.99
CA VAL A 86 -10.73 8.97 -14.08
C VAL A 86 -9.92 8.94 -15.38
N PRO A 87 -8.59 8.74 -15.32
CA PRO A 87 -7.76 8.68 -16.51
C PRO A 87 -8.02 7.41 -17.32
N MET A 88 -7.71 7.45 -18.62
CA MET A 88 -7.86 6.29 -19.51
C MET A 88 -6.91 5.14 -19.14
N ASN A 89 -5.74 5.48 -18.61
CA ASN A 89 -4.70 4.55 -18.19
C ASN A 89 -4.37 4.77 -16.70
N PRO A 90 -3.95 3.73 -15.97
CA PRO A 90 -3.60 3.87 -14.56
C PRO A 90 -2.39 4.81 -14.39
N PRO A 91 -2.47 5.87 -13.56
CA PRO A 91 -1.32 6.67 -13.17
C PRO A 91 -0.40 5.84 -12.28
N VAL A 92 0.87 5.70 -12.67
CA VAL A 92 1.84 4.86 -11.96
C VAL A 92 3.03 5.70 -11.50
N TRP A 93 3.49 5.45 -10.28
CA TRP A 93 4.77 5.91 -9.75
C TRP A 93 5.39 4.79 -8.91
N SER A 94 6.57 5.06 -8.34
CA SER A 94 7.23 4.13 -7.43
C SER A 94 7.56 4.78 -6.09
N LYS A 95 7.79 3.92 -5.09
CA LYS A 95 8.48 4.22 -3.85
C LYS A 95 9.78 3.41 -3.80
N PRO A 96 10.86 3.96 -3.23
CA PRO A 96 12.10 3.22 -3.01
C PRO A 96 11.88 2.08 -2.00
N CYS A 97 12.76 1.08 -2.01
CA CYS A 97 12.72 -0.02 -1.04
C CYS A 97 12.83 0.47 0.42
N ALA A 98 13.48 1.62 0.66
CA ALA A 98 13.54 2.26 1.98
C ALA A 98 12.17 2.66 2.54
N SER A 99 11.15 2.85 1.69
CA SER A 99 9.78 3.09 2.12
C SER A 99 9.12 1.85 2.73
N LEU A 100 9.64 0.65 2.53
CA LEU A 100 9.03 -0.58 3.04
C LEU A 100 9.02 -0.61 4.58
N ALA A 101 7.83 -0.80 5.16
CA ALA A 101 7.66 -0.99 6.60
C ALA A 101 6.98 -2.32 6.91
N SER A 102 7.33 -2.89 8.06
CA SER A 102 6.83 -4.16 8.55
C SER A 102 5.47 -3.99 9.22
N PRO A 103 4.65 -5.05 9.33
CA PRO A 103 3.53 -5.07 10.26
C PRO A 103 3.97 -4.74 11.68
N GLU A 104 3.14 -4.02 12.43
CA GLU A 104 3.38 -3.57 13.80
C GLU A 104 4.59 -2.62 14.00
N GLU A 105 5.32 -2.28 12.94
CA GLU A 105 6.44 -1.34 13.02
C GLU A 105 5.94 0.08 13.34
N GLU A 106 6.67 0.77 14.22
CA GLU A 106 6.50 2.20 14.45
C GLU A 106 7.04 3.00 13.25
N ILE A 107 6.19 3.79 12.63
CA ILE A 107 6.54 4.61 11.46
C ILE A 107 6.96 5.99 11.94
N SER A 108 8.27 6.23 11.92
CA SER A 108 8.85 7.52 12.26
C SER A 108 8.67 8.50 11.10
N MET A 109 7.76 9.45 11.28
CA MET A 109 7.53 10.54 10.35
C MET A 109 8.67 11.56 10.46
N SER A 110 9.19 12.04 9.34
CA SER A 110 10.14 13.17 9.36
C SER A 110 9.45 14.44 9.85
N ARG A 111 10.22 15.40 10.39
CA ARG A 111 9.68 16.74 10.76
C ARG A 111 8.98 17.43 9.59
N TYR A 112 9.47 17.17 8.37
CA TYR A 112 8.92 17.71 7.14
C TYR A 112 7.56 17.10 6.83
N CYS A 113 7.32 15.81 7.07
CA CYS A 113 5.99 15.24 6.86
C CYS A 113 5.04 15.52 8.03
N ALA A 114 5.52 15.38 9.27
CA ALA A 114 4.72 15.55 10.47
C ALA A 114 4.01 16.92 10.56
N SER A 115 4.62 17.96 9.99
CA SER A 115 4.07 19.33 9.95
C SER A 115 3.20 19.62 8.73
N ASN A 116 3.06 18.66 7.81
CA ASN A 116 2.58 18.91 6.44
C ASN A 116 1.55 17.87 5.97
N PHE A 117 0.58 17.61 6.83
CA PHE A 117 -0.62 16.85 6.49
C PHE A 117 -0.33 15.38 6.09
N PRO A 118 0.23 14.58 7.00
CA PRO A 118 0.40 13.15 6.79
C PRO A 118 -0.96 12.46 6.74
N ASP A 119 -1.15 11.59 5.75
CA ASP A 119 -2.43 10.95 5.45
C ASP A 119 -2.27 9.44 5.24
N TRP A 120 -3.38 8.71 5.38
CA TRP A 120 -3.48 7.27 5.16
C TRP A 120 -4.13 6.97 3.81
N GLU A 121 -3.75 5.85 3.22
CA GLU A 121 -4.35 5.32 1.99
C GLU A 121 -4.30 3.79 2.06
N GLY A 122 -5.35 3.16 2.60
CA GLY A 122 -5.41 1.69 2.64
C GLY A 122 -5.60 1.11 1.24
N GLU A 123 -4.79 0.11 0.89
CA GLU A 123 -4.76 -0.47 -0.46
C GLU A 123 -4.67 -2.00 -0.47
N LEU A 124 -5.22 -2.60 -1.53
CA LEU A 124 -4.86 -3.96 -1.93
C LEU A 124 -3.49 -3.91 -2.61
N VAL A 125 -2.62 -4.86 -2.28
CA VAL A 125 -1.30 -5.04 -2.91
C VAL A 125 -1.28 -6.40 -3.60
N PHE A 126 -0.72 -6.46 -4.81
CA PHE A 126 -0.32 -7.73 -5.41
C PHE A 126 1.20 -7.81 -5.52
N VAL A 127 1.72 -9.03 -5.57
CA VAL A 127 3.16 -9.31 -5.77
C VAL A 127 3.34 -10.13 -7.03
N THR A 128 4.32 -9.82 -7.87
CA THR A 128 4.58 -10.61 -9.09
C THR A 128 5.26 -11.94 -8.78
N SER A 129 4.89 -13.01 -9.48
CA SER A 129 5.47 -14.35 -9.33
C SER A 129 6.74 -14.58 -10.13
N ARG A 130 6.85 -13.86 -11.26
CA ARG A 130 7.91 -13.99 -12.24
C ARG A 130 8.13 -12.65 -12.93
N GLU A 131 9.24 -12.56 -13.63
CA GLU A 131 9.47 -11.45 -14.55
C GLU A 131 8.42 -11.48 -15.67
N CYS A 132 7.88 -10.31 -16.01
CA CYS A 132 6.94 -10.17 -17.13
C CYS A 132 7.17 -8.86 -17.90
N ARG A 133 6.92 -8.92 -19.21
CA ARG A 133 7.03 -7.80 -20.14
C ARG A 133 6.02 -7.99 -21.26
N ASP A 134 5.35 -6.92 -21.67
CA ASP A 134 4.41 -6.89 -22.80
C ASP A 134 3.31 -7.96 -22.69
N VAL A 135 2.87 -8.28 -21.46
CA VAL A 135 1.84 -9.31 -21.22
C VAL A 135 0.44 -8.73 -21.35
N THR A 136 -0.48 -9.52 -21.90
CA THR A 136 -1.92 -9.23 -21.90
C THR A 136 -2.51 -9.33 -20.48
N PRO A 137 -3.71 -8.79 -20.21
CA PRO A 137 -4.36 -8.95 -18.91
C PRO A 137 -4.54 -10.43 -18.49
N ASP A 138 -4.93 -11.30 -19.43
CA ASP A 138 -5.13 -12.73 -19.14
C ASP A 138 -3.80 -13.41 -18.77
N GLU A 139 -2.70 -13.08 -19.46
CA GLU A 139 -1.36 -13.56 -19.11
C GLU A 139 -0.87 -12.98 -17.78
N ALA A 140 -1.19 -11.70 -17.51
CA ALA A 140 -0.80 -11.00 -16.30
C ALA A 140 -1.40 -11.62 -15.04
N GLU A 141 -2.61 -12.19 -15.11
CA GLU A 141 -3.21 -12.89 -13.98
C GLU A 141 -2.34 -14.08 -13.51
N SER A 142 -1.73 -14.82 -14.45
CA SER A 142 -0.77 -15.90 -14.14
C SER A 142 0.57 -15.41 -13.57
N CYS A 143 0.85 -14.11 -13.69
CA CYS A 143 2.07 -13.46 -13.19
C CYS A 143 1.91 -12.93 -11.77
N ILE A 144 0.76 -13.14 -11.10
CA ILE A 144 0.53 -12.71 -9.72
C ILE A 144 0.91 -13.86 -8.77
N LEU A 145 1.87 -13.61 -7.89
CA LEU A 145 2.26 -14.51 -6.79
C LEU A 145 1.14 -14.63 -5.77
N GLY A 146 0.54 -13.51 -5.39
CA GLY A 146 -0.49 -13.44 -4.36
C GLY A 146 -0.86 -12.00 -4.02
N TYR A 147 -1.72 -11.87 -3.00
CA TYR A 147 -2.28 -10.59 -2.55
C TYR A 147 -1.99 -10.34 -1.07
N THR A 148 -1.70 -9.08 -0.74
CA THR A 148 -1.49 -8.61 0.62
C THR A 148 -2.10 -7.22 0.80
N ILE A 149 -1.91 -6.59 1.95
CA ILE A 149 -2.44 -5.26 2.27
C ILE A 149 -1.29 -4.26 2.26
N GLY A 150 -1.58 -3.03 1.85
CA GLY A 150 -0.66 -1.91 1.91
C GLY A 150 -1.31 -0.66 2.50
N ASN A 151 -0.46 0.28 2.92
CA ASN A 151 -0.87 1.65 3.25
C ASN A 151 0.02 2.66 2.50
N ASP A 152 -0.50 3.34 1.47
CA ASP A 152 0.24 4.37 0.73
C ASP A 152 0.26 5.69 1.51
N LEU A 153 1.11 5.74 2.54
CA LEU A 153 1.27 6.94 3.35
C LEU A 153 1.70 8.12 2.50
N SER A 154 1.07 9.26 2.75
CA SER A 154 1.15 10.42 1.87
C SER A 154 1.35 11.71 2.66
N CYS A 155 2.29 12.54 2.24
CA CYS A 155 2.45 13.91 2.73
C CYS A 155 1.75 14.88 1.78
N ARG A 156 0.54 15.33 2.13
CA ARG A 156 -0.36 15.96 1.16
C ARG A 156 0.14 17.29 0.62
N ILE A 157 0.90 18.08 1.40
CA ILE A 157 1.47 19.34 0.89
C ILE A 157 2.37 19.06 -0.32
N PHE A 158 3.14 17.98 -0.30
CA PHE A 158 4.15 17.73 -1.31
C PHE A 158 3.55 17.09 -2.56
N GLN A 159 2.30 16.64 -2.51
CA GLN A 159 1.59 16.12 -3.69
C GLN A 159 1.08 17.27 -4.58
N MET A 160 1.05 18.49 -4.05
CA MET A 160 0.51 19.68 -4.71
C MET A 160 1.31 20.07 -5.96
N ALA A 161 0.62 20.58 -6.98
CA ALA A 161 1.25 20.99 -8.23
C ALA A 161 2.27 22.13 -8.05
N GLU A 162 1.99 23.06 -7.16
CA GLU A 162 2.84 24.21 -6.85
C GLU A 162 4.08 23.80 -6.05
N GLN A 163 4.06 22.64 -5.38
CA GLN A 163 5.19 22.15 -4.59
C GLN A 163 6.08 21.21 -5.42
N ASN A 164 5.49 20.30 -6.21
CA ASN A 164 6.24 19.26 -6.93
C ASN A 164 5.72 18.99 -8.35
N ALA A 165 5.10 19.97 -9.01
CA ALA A 165 4.60 19.88 -10.40
C ALA A 165 3.66 18.68 -10.64
N GLY A 166 2.92 18.26 -9.61
CA GLY A 166 1.99 17.14 -9.66
C GLY A 166 2.69 15.77 -9.62
N GLN A 167 4.00 15.73 -9.37
CA GLN A 167 4.73 14.47 -9.19
C GLN A 167 4.53 13.92 -7.78
N PHE A 168 4.17 12.64 -7.68
CA PHE A 168 3.78 12.05 -6.40
C PHE A 168 4.92 11.37 -5.65
N PHE A 169 6.06 11.11 -6.33
CA PHE A 169 7.20 10.40 -5.74
C PHE A 169 7.62 11.04 -4.41
N TYR A 170 7.98 12.33 -4.39
CA TYR A 170 8.50 12.98 -3.18
C TYR A 170 7.50 12.97 -2.01
N ALA A 171 6.20 13.10 -2.29
CA ALA A 171 5.15 13.10 -1.28
C ALA A 171 4.93 11.74 -0.60
N LYS A 172 5.36 10.66 -1.25
CA LYS A 172 5.03 9.28 -0.88
C LYS A 172 6.28 8.44 -0.59
N ALA A 173 7.45 8.81 -1.08
CA ALA A 173 8.67 8.00 -1.07
C ALA A 173 9.54 8.14 0.19
N PHE A 174 9.00 8.63 1.31
CA PHE A 174 9.78 8.71 2.55
C PHE A 174 10.03 7.32 3.16
N ASP A 175 11.02 7.23 4.04
CA ASP A 175 11.30 5.99 4.76
C ASP A 175 10.04 5.52 5.49
N LYS A 176 9.76 4.21 5.39
CA LYS A 176 8.60 3.55 6.02
C LYS A 176 7.21 4.00 5.54
N PHE A 177 7.10 4.67 4.39
CA PHE A 177 5.81 5.12 3.81
C PHE A 177 5.05 4.06 2.99
N ALA A 178 5.54 2.82 2.95
CA ALA A 178 4.89 1.68 2.35
C ALA A 178 4.84 0.49 3.31
N PRO A 179 4.05 0.57 4.39
CA PRO A 179 3.74 -0.63 5.17
C PRO A 179 3.02 -1.66 4.30
N ILE A 180 3.49 -2.91 4.34
CA ILE A 180 2.96 -4.03 3.55
C ILE A 180 2.87 -5.29 4.42
N GLY A 181 1.74 -5.99 4.37
CA GLY A 181 1.55 -7.26 5.08
C GLY A 181 0.09 -7.52 5.48
N PRO A 182 -0.19 -8.33 6.52
CA PRO A 182 0.75 -9.14 7.30
C PRO A 182 1.13 -10.47 6.64
N VAL A 183 0.35 -10.91 5.65
CA VAL A 183 0.53 -12.17 4.94
C VAL A 183 0.36 -11.96 3.44
N LEU A 184 0.98 -12.80 2.63
CA LEU A 184 0.74 -12.87 1.19
C LEU A 184 -0.15 -14.09 0.93
N VAL A 185 -1.37 -13.88 0.44
CA VAL A 185 -2.35 -14.94 0.22
C VAL A 185 -2.31 -15.39 -1.24
N SER A 186 -2.26 -16.70 -1.46
CA SER A 186 -2.27 -17.28 -2.81
C SER A 186 -3.57 -16.94 -3.58
N PRO A 187 -3.51 -16.74 -4.91
CA PRO A 187 -4.69 -16.59 -5.76
C PRO A 187 -5.66 -17.78 -5.75
N ASP A 188 -5.21 -18.95 -5.27
CA ASP A 188 -6.03 -20.15 -5.08
C ASP A 188 -6.90 -20.07 -3.81
N VAL A 189 -6.48 -19.27 -2.82
CA VAL A 189 -7.18 -19.08 -1.54
C VAL A 189 -7.98 -17.78 -1.52
N PHE A 190 -7.46 -16.72 -2.13
CA PHE A 190 -8.10 -15.40 -2.14
C PHE A 190 -8.22 -14.85 -3.55
N ARG A 191 -9.45 -14.45 -3.90
CA ARG A 191 -9.75 -13.63 -5.07
C ARG A 191 -10.65 -12.48 -4.64
N VAL A 192 -10.46 -11.33 -5.26
CA VAL A 192 -11.33 -10.18 -5.04
C VAL A 192 -12.70 -10.50 -5.64
N ASP A 193 -13.70 -10.58 -4.78
CA ASP A 193 -15.10 -10.79 -5.14
C ASP A 193 -15.98 -9.61 -4.71
N GLU A 194 -17.29 -9.70 -4.97
CA GLU A 194 -18.28 -8.67 -4.65
C GLU A 194 -18.45 -8.38 -3.15
N ASN A 195 -17.99 -9.28 -2.29
CA ASN A 195 -18.09 -9.18 -0.83
C ASN A 195 -16.76 -8.78 -0.17
N THR A 196 -15.69 -8.72 -0.94
CA THR A 196 -14.36 -8.36 -0.46
C THR A 196 -14.33 -6.89 -0.05
N LYS A 197 -14.25 -6.64 1.25
CA LYS A 197 -14.20 -5.29 1.82
C LYS A 197 -12.78 -4.85 2.10
N LEU A 198 -12.54 -3.54 1.92
CA LEU A 198 -11.38 -2.83 2.44
C LEU A 198 -11.87 -1.79 3.45
N THR A 199 -11.33 -1.85 4.67
CA THR A 199 -11.62 -0.88 5.72
C THR A 199 -10.32 -0.33 6.29
N THR A 200 -10.18 0.99 6.36
CA THR A 200 -9.08 1.64 7.07
C THR A 200 -9.60 2.29 8.33
N ARG A 201 -8.96 2.03 9.47
CA ARG A 201 -9.26 2.65 10.76
C ARG A 201 -8.07 3.45 11.27
N VAL A 202 -8.34 4.56 11.93
CA VAL A 202 -7.33 5.30 12.70
C VAL A 202 -7.80 5.40 14.14
N ASN A 203 -7.04 4.83 15.08
CA ASN A 203 -7.44 4.62 16.48
C ASN A 203 -8.84 3.99 16.61
N GLY A 204 -9.11 2.97 15.81
CA GLY A 204 -10.39 2.25 15.80
C GLY A 204 -11.56 2.96 15.09
N GLN A 205 -11.42 4.25 14.75
CA GLN A 205 -12.44 4.96 13.97
C GLN A 205 -12.28 4.63 12.48
N ILE A 206 -13.37 4.18 11.85
CA ILE A 206 -13.42 3.91 10.40
C ILE A 206 -13.26 5.21 9.62
N MET A 207 -12.28 5.24 8.73
CA MET A 207 -12.00 6.36 7.81
C MET A 207 -12.33 6.00 6.37
N GLN A 208 -11.97 4.78 5.94
CA GLN A 208 -12.30 4.25 4.62
C GLN A 208 -13.10 2.96 4.78
N ASP A 209 -14.12 2.76 3.96
CA ASP A 209 -14.93 1.53 3.91
C ASP A 209 -15.51 1.34 2.51
N THR A 210 -15.08 0.30 1.80
CA THR A 210 -15.52 0.03 0.42
C THR A 210 -15.61 -1.47 0.13
N GLN A 211 -16.39 -1.83 -0.90
CA GLN A 211 -16.29 -3.13 -1.56
C GLN A 211 -15.36 -3.01 -2.77
N ILE A 212 -14.21 -3.71 -2.74
CA ILE A 212 -13.14 -3.52 -3.72
C ILE A 212 -13.63 -3.78 -5.16
N ALA A 213 -14.32 -4.90 -5.40
CA ALA A 213 -14.76 -5.27 -6.74
C ALA A 213 -15.73 -4.28 -7.38
N ARG A 214 -16.51 -3.55 -6.58
CA ARG A 214 -17.53 -2.59 -7.06
C ARG A 214 -16.95 -1.21 -7.35
N ASP A 215 -15.88 -0.85 -6.65
CA ASP A 215 -15.37 0.52 -6.64
C ASP A 215 -14.09 0.67 -7.49
N ARG A 216 -13.27 -0.39 -7.56
CA ARG A 216 -12.00 -0.40 -8.31
C ARG A 216 -12.18 -0.24 -9.82
N ILE A 217 -11.35 0.57 -10.45
CA ILE A 217 -11.43 0.89 -11.90
C ILE A 217 -10.65 -0.12 -12.74
N PHE A 218 -9.38 -0.36 -12.40
CA PHE A 218 -8.46 -1.30 -13.06
C PHE A 218 -8.11 -2.45 -12.13
N SER A 219 -8.24 -3.68 -12.62
CA SER A 219 -7.82 -4.89 -11.89
C SER A 219 -6.30 -5.01 -11.78
N PRO A 220 -5.78 -5.77 -10.80
CA PRO A 220 -4.36 -6.13 -10.70
C PRO A 220 -3.77 -6.64 -12.02
N ALA A 221 -4.50 -7.48 -12.75
CA ALA A 221 -4.10 -7.99 -14.06
C ALA A 221 -4.02 -6.86 -15.11
N GLN A 222 -4.99 -5.95 -15.17
CA GLN A 222 -4.95 -4.78 -16.06
C GLN A 222 -3.82 -3.81 -15.70
N VAL A 223 -3.59 -3.56 -14.41
CA VAL A 223 -2.49 -2.75 -13.92
C VAL A 223 -1.15 -3.36 -14.33
N LEU A 224 -0.94 -4.65 -14.07
CA LEU A 224 0.30 -5.33 -14.41
C LEU A 224 0.53 -5.39 -15.92
N SER A 225 -0.52 -5.70 -16.70
CA SER A 225 -0.45 -5.66 -18.17
C SER A 225 -0.01 -4.29 -18.66
N PHE A 226 -0.66 -3.21 -18.19
CA PHE A 226 -0.26 -1.83 -18.55
C PHE A 226 1.18 -1.51 -18.14
N MET A 227 1.56 -1.78 -16.89
CA MET A 227 2.92 -1.55 -16.39
C MET A 227 3.97 -2.30 -17.21
N SER A 228 3.64 -3.49 -17.71
CA SER A 228 4.55 -4.33 -18.46
C SER A 228 4.77 -3.87 -19.91
N GLN A 229 3.96 -2.93 -20.43
CA GLN A 229 4.09 -2.44 -21.80
C GLN A 229 5.40 -1.67 -21.94
N SER A 230 6.29 -2.18 -22.79
CA SER A 230 7.64 -1.68 -23.03
C SER A 230 8.58 -1.68 -21.81
N THR A 231 8.15 -2.19 -20.66
CA THR A 231 8.92 -2.20 -19.41
C THR A 231 8.92 -3.59 -18.80
N THR A 232 10.10 -4.13 -18.51
CA THR A 232 10.19 -5.40 -17.78
C THR A 232 9.88 -5.17 -16.31
N ILE A 233 8.90 -5.89 -15.77
CA ILE A 233 8.55 -5.90 -14.36
C ILE A 233 9.23 -7.10 -13.70
N PRO A 234 10.17 -6.91 -12.75
CA PRO A 234 10.86 -8.01 -12.09
C PRO A 234 9.92 -8.96 -11.34
N ALA A 235 10.36 -10.19 -11.14
CA ALA A 235 9.72 -11.11 -10.18
C ALA A 235 9.73 -10.50 -8.77
N TYR A 236 8.70 -10.81 -7.99
CA TYR A 236 8.53 -10.40 -6.59
C TYR A 236 8.34 -8.90 -6.37
N THR A 237 7.99 -8.16 -7.42
CA THR A 237 7.65 -6.75 -7.36
C THR A 237 6.31 -6.56 -6.66
N ALA A 238 6.27 -5.73 -5.61
CA ALA A 238 5.03 -5.35 -4.94
C ALA A 238 4.39 -4.13 -5.63
N VAL A 239 3.07 -4.18 -5.83
CA VAL A 239 2.30 -3.11 -6.46
C VAL A 239 1.09 -2.76 -5.61
N MET A 240 1.05 -1.54 -5.09
CA MET A 240 -0.08 -0.96 -4.36
C MET A 240 -1.09 -0.43 -5.39
N THR A 241 -2.34 -0.90 -5.31
CA THR A 241 -3.31 -0.80 -6.42
C THR A 241 -4.24 0.40 -6.36
N GLY A 242 -3.99 1.37 -5.49
CA GLY A 242 -4.83 2.54 -5.25
C GLY A 242 -5.74 2.40 -4.03
N THR A 243 -6.27 3.54 -3.61
CA THR A 243 -7.05 3.69 -2.38
C THR A 243 -8.49 4.19 -2.65
N PRO A 244 -9.49 3.78 -1.85
CA PRO A 244 -10.85 4.31 -1.95
C PRO A 244 -11.03 5.67 -1.29
N ALA A 245 -12.24 6.22 -1.39
CA ALA A 245 -12.64 7.41 -0.65
C ALA A 245 -12.45 7.27 0.87
N GLY A 246 -12.31 8.40 1.55
CA GLY A 246 -12.12 8.49 3.00
C GLY A 246 -10.67 8.78 3.42
N VAL A 247 -9.83 9.23 2.50
CA VAL A 247 -8.53 9.80 2.87
C VAL A 247 -8.75 11.15 3.56
N GLY A 248 -7.88 11.46 4.51
CA GLY A 248 -8.00 12.60 5.40
C GLY A 248 -8.10 13.96 4.70
N ALA A 249 -7.41 14.11 3.57
CA ALA A 249 -7.38 15.34 2.78
C ALA A 249 -8.75 15.79 2.25
N PHE A 250 -9.65 14.85 1.97
CA PHE A 250 -10.97 15.13 1.38
C PHE A 250 -12.13 15.05 2.39
N MET A 251 -11.84 14.73 3.66
CA MET A 251 -12.82 14.75 4.74
C MET A 251 -13.33 16.17 5.04
N LYS A 252 -14.54 16.26 5.62
CA LYS A 252 -15.14 17.50 6.11
C LYS A 252 -15.59 17.32 7.56
N PRO A 253 -14.88 17.90 8.57
CA PRO A 253 -13.62 18.63 8.44
C PRO A 253 -12.46 17.73 8.01
N LYS A 254 -11.39 18.33 7.45
CA LYS A 254 -10.16 17.59 7.11
C LYS A 254 -9.53 16.99 8.37
N ARG A 255 -8.92 15.83 8.22
CA ARG A 255 -8.26 15.10 9.31
C ARG A 255 -6.95 14.53 8.79
N PHE A 256 -5.88 14.63 9.56
CA PHE A 256 -4.57 14.07 9.21
C PHE A 256 -4.04 13.25 10.38
N LEU A 257 -3.07 12.38 10.11
CA LEU A 257 -2.44 11.55 11.12
C LEU A 257 -1.79 12.43 12.19
N ARG A 258 -1.85 11.95 13.44
CA ARG A 258 -1.19 12.60 14.58
C ARG A 258 -0.21 11.64 15.24
N HIS A 259 0.65 12.20 16.07
CA HIS A 259 1.56 11.40 16.89
C HIS A 259 0.79 10.37 17.74
N ASN A 260 1.33 9.15 17.80
CA ASN A 260 0.80 7.98 18.50
C ASN A 260 -0.55 7.45 18.00
N GLU A 261 -1.05 7.94 16.86
CA GLU A 261 -2.18 7.29 16.22
C GLU A 261 -1.77 5.96 15.58
N VAL A 262 -2.67 5.00 15.65
CA VAL A 262 -2.53 3.68 15.04
C VAL A 262 -3.41 3.62 13.81
N VAL A 263 -2.84 3.21 12.68
CA VAL A 263 -3.56 2.97 11.43
C VAL A 263 -3.69 1.47 11.24
N GLU A 264 -4.91 1.02 10.95
CA GLU A 264 -5.24 -0.39 10.66
C GLU A 264 -5.92 -0.47 9.29
N VAL A 265 -5.33 -1.18 8.34
CA VAL A 265 -5.94 -1.49 7.05
C VAL A 265 -6.34 -2.96 7.06
N GLN A 266 -7.64 -3.22 6.86
CA GLN A 266 -8.21 -4.55 6.88
C GLN A 266 -8.78 -4.89 5.50
N ILE A 267 -8.44 -6.07 4.98
CA ILE A 267 -9.07 -6.64 3.78
C ILE A 267 -9.66 -8.00 4.11
N SER A 268 -10.95 -8.20 3.79
CA SER A 268 -11.64 -9.48 3.96
C SER A 268 -10.87 -10.61 3.27
N GLY A 269 -10.67 -11.73 3.96
CA GLY A 269 -9.91 -12.87 3.43
C GLY A 269 -8.38 -12.74 3.55
N ILE A 270 -7.82 -11.54 3.75
CA ILE A 270 -6.37 -11.35 3.92
C ILE A 270 -6.00 -11.21 5.40
N GLY A 271 -6.50 -10.19 6.10
CA GLY A 271 -6.12 -9.91 7.48
C GLY A 271 -6.15 -8.41 7.82
N ILE A 272 -5.34 -8.00 8.79
CA ILE A 272 -5.18 -6.62 9.23
C ILE A 272 -3.70 -6.25 9.20
N LEU A 273 -3.36 -5.18 8.48
CA LEU A 273 -2.07 -4.51 8.56
C LEU A 273 -2.19 -3.34 9.53
N ARG A 274 -1.31 -3.30 10.54
CA ARG A 274 -1.37 -2.32 11.63
C ARG A 274 -0.02 -1.64 11.82
N ASN A 275 -0.01 -0.32 11.97
CA ASN A 275 1.20 0.45 12.26
C ASN A 275 0.90 1.66 13.15
N LYS A 276 1.85 2.04 13.99
CA LYS A 276 1.76 3.22 14.86
C LYS A 276 2.59 4.37 14.29
N ILE A 277 2.03 5.58 14.27
CA ILE A 277 2.68 6.77 13.73
C ILE A 277 3.43 7.52 14.84
N VAL A 278 4.72 7.80 14.62
CA VAL A 278 5.59 8.49 15.58
C VAL A 278 6.13 9.77 14.95
N PHE A 279 5.91 10.92 15.59
CA PHE A 279 6.45 12.21 15.14
C PHE A 279 7.77 12.48 15.88
N PRO A 280 8.67 13.32 15.36
CA PRO A 280 9.90 13.67 16.06
C PRO A 280 9.61 14.59 17.25
N GLU A 281 10.47 14.53 18.27
CA GLU A 281 10.25 15.20 19.57
C GLU A 281 10.05 16.71 19.44
N GLU A 282 10.83 17.35 18.56
CA GLU A 282 10.72 18.78 18.24
C GLU A 282 9.33 19.23 17.77
N ILE A 283 8.58 18.36 17.09
CA ILE A 283 7.20 18.66 16.67
C ILE A 283 6.20 18.39 17.79
N ARG A 284 6.49 17.42 18.68
CA ARG A 284 5.63 17.08 19.83
C ARG A 284 5.68 18.14 20.93
N LEU A 285 6.88 18.67 21.20
CA LEU A 285 7.15 19.61 22.30
C LEU A 285 6.87 21.06 21.94
N ALA A 286 6.50 21.36 20.69
CA ALA A 286 6.09 22.71 20.33
C ALA A 286 4.81 23.07 21.11
N ASP A 287 4.89 24.12 21.96
CA ASP A 287 3.79 24.61 22.84
C ASP A 287 2.46 24.86 22.11
N LYS A 288 2.56 25.07 20.80
CA LYS A 288 1.48 24.83 19.85
C LYS A 288 2.04 23.85 18.81
N PRO A 289 1.46 22.64 18.63
CA PRO A 289 1.73 21.89 17.40
C PRO A 289 1.49 22.86 16.24
N PRO A 290 2.30 22.83 15.16
CA PRO A 290 2.11 23.76 14.06
C PRO A 290 0.63 23.75 13.72
N GLU A 291 -0.05 24.89 13.89
CA GLU A 291 -1.43 25.01 13.46
C GLU A 291 -1.40 24.53 12.01
N ILE A 292 -2.11 23.44 11.75
CA ILE A 292 -2.45 23.02 10.41
C ILE A 292 -3.30 24.17 9.88
N LYS A 293 -2.64 25.22 9.40
CA LYS A 293 -3.28 26.37 8.80
C LYS A 293 -3.76 25.89 7.45
N LEU A 294 -4.90 25.21 7.48
CA LEU A 294 -5.67 24.85 6.30
C LEU A 294 -5.92 26.11 5.44
N ASP A 295 -5.90 27.29 6.06
CA ASP A 295 -6.06 28.61 5.45
C ASP A 295 -4.86 29.08 4.60
N ILE A 296 -3.67 28.46 4.75
CA ILE A 296 -2.52 28.72 3.84
C ILE A 296 -2.75 28.05 2.48
N ILE A 297 -3.64 27.06 2.43
CA ILE A 297 -4.10 26.43 1.21
C ILE A 297 -5.46 27.06 0.85
N PRO A 298 -5.55 27.92 -0.20
CA PRO A 298 -6.81 28.57 -0.56
C PRO A 298 -7.98 27.57 -0.60
N SER A 299 -9.19 27.94 -0.16
CA SER A 299 -10.34 27.04 -0.28
C SER A 299 -10.57 26.59 -1.73
N SER A 300 -10.27 27.48 -2.69
CA SER A 300 -10.25 27.22 -4.12
C SER A 300 -9.18 26.20 -4.55
N TYR A 301 -8.11 26.00 -3.79
CA TYR A 301 -7.03 25.07 -4.11
C TYR A 301 -7.49 23.60 -4.08
N TRP A 302 -8.35 23.26 -3.12
CA TRP A 302 -8.98 21.94 -3.10
C TRP A 302 -9.96 21.76 -4.27
N ASP A 303 -10.38 22.87 -4.89
CA ASP A 303 -11.12 22.91 -6.15
C ASP A 303 -10.19 23.02 -7.39
N VAL A 304 -8.87 23.14 -7.27
CA VAL A 304 -7.90 23.14 -8.40
C VAL A 304 -7.39 21.73 -8.72
N MET A 305 -7.41 20.80 -7.74
CA MET A 305 -7.36 19.35 -8.02
C MET A 305 -8.55 18.88 -8.88
N VAL A 306 -9.42 19.78 -9.35
CA VAL A 306 -10.72 19.53 -9.98
C VAL A 306 -10.83 20.27 -11.32
N SER A 307 -9.80 21.03 -11.73
CA SER A 307 -9.88 21.80 -12.97
C SER A 307 -9.77 20.88 -14.20
N PRO A 308 -10.78 20.85 -15.10
CA PRO A 308 -10.72 20.12 -16.38
C PRO A 308 -9.86 20.82 -17.44
N GLU A 309 -9.24 21.96 -17.15
CA GLU A 309 -8.59 22.82 -18.14
C GLU A 309 -7.18 22.33 -18.49
N LEU A 310 -7.07 21.14 -19.08
CA LEU A 310 -5.91 20.70 -19.87
C LEU A 310 -6.34 19.70 -20.97
N VAL A 311 -7.49 19.97 -21.60
CA VAL A 311 -7.91 19.29 -22.85
C VAL A 311 -8.09 20.34 -23.94
N GLU A 312 -6.98 20.83 -24.49
CA GLU A 312 -6.91 21.32 -25.87
C GLU A 312 -5.44 21.57 -26.23
N MET A 313 -4.71 20.49 -26.54
CA MET A 313 -3.49 20.54 -27.38
C MET A 313 -3.08 19.11 -27.73
N THR A 314 -3.75 18.50 -28.71
CA THR A 314 -3.14 17.63 -29.74
C THR A 314 -4.22 17.24 -30.76
N SER A 315 -4.48 18.15 -31.68
CA SER A 315 -5.05 17.81 -32.99
C SER A 315 -4.19 18.45 -34.07
N THR A 316 -2.92 18.08 -34.13
CA THR A 316 -2.08 18.06 -35.34
C THR A 316 -0.67 17.58 -34.98
N LEU A 317 -0.24 16.54 -35.68
CA LEU A 317 1.07 15.86 -35.74
C LEU A 317 1.19 14.58 -34.90
#